data_AF-A0A8R7PHF4-F1
#
_entry.id   AF-A0A8R7PHF4-F1
#
_cell.length_a   1.000
_cell.length_b   1.000
_cell.length_c   1.000
_cell.angle_alpha   90.00
_cell.angle_beta   90.00
_cell.angle_gamma   90.00
#
_symmetry.space_group_name_H-M   'P 1'
#
loop_
_entity.id
_entity.type
_entity.pdbx_description
1 polymer ?
#
loop_
_entity_poly.entity_id
_entity_poly.type
_entity_poly.pdbx_seq_one_letter_code
_entity_poly.pdbx_strand_id
1 'polypeptide(L)'
;MRKKPLIENESGEKQNLSNYFLWAMGDRPLEEIVDKQVLREEDMEATKQVAFLARECLNLRGQKRPSMKDVEMRLQFLRERKVAPRKDEVVRSHRDVGGGDWRGGVVPVAGHDGTRQYSPEQEYASSLRIP
;
A
#
# COMPACT_ATOMS: atom_id res chain seq x y z
N MET A 1 14.06 7.41 17.12
CA MET A 1 13.01 7.34 18.16
C MET A 1 11.64 7.33 17.49
N ARG A 2 10.78 6.32 17.75
CA ARG A 2 9.42 6.26 17.19
C ARG A 2 8.47 7.06 18.09
N LYS A 3 7.76 8.05 17.55
CA LYS A 3 6.74 8.80 18.31
C LYS A 3 5.48 7.94 18.49
N LYS A 4 4.86 8.00 19.67
CA LYS A 4 3.55 7.37 19.90
C LYS A 4 2.47 8.23 19.24
N PRO A 5 1.54 7.65 18.46
CA PRO A 5 0.45 8.39 17.83
C PRO A 5 -0.65 8.67 18.86
N LEU A 6 -0.36 9.54 19.82
CA LEU A 6 -1.27 9.99 20.86
C LEU A 6 -1.52 11.47 20.69
N ILE A 7 -2.77 11.88 20.91
CA ILE A 7 -3.15 13.28 21.05
C ILE A 7 -3.53 13.54 22.50
N GLU A 8 -3.42 14.79 22.95
CA GLU A 8 -3.88 15.21 24.27
C GLU A 8 -5.15 16.04 24.07
N ASN A 9 -6.22 15.73 24.81
CA ASN A 9 -7.46 16.51 24.77
C ASN A 9 -7.36 17.73 25.70
N GLU A 10 -8.41 18.56 25.70
CA GLU A 10 -8.51 19.77 26.55
C GLU A 10 -8.41 19.47 28.05
N SER A 11 -8.72 18.23 28.46
CA SER A 11 -8.62 17.74 29.84
C SER A 11 -7.24 17.19 30.22
N GLY A 12 -6.26 17.19 29.29
CA GLY A 12 -4.93 16.60 29.51
C GLY A 12 -4.88 15.07 29.38
N GLU A 13 -5.96 14.44 28.92
CA GLU A 13 -6.03 12.99 28.74
C GLU A 13 -5.47 12.59 27.38
N LYS A 14 -4.66 11.52 27.40
CA LYS A 14 -4.04 10.98 26.19
C LYS A 14 -5.01 10.08 25.45
N GLN A 15 -5.34 10.44 24.22
CA GLN A 15 -6.20 9.67 23.33
C GLN A 15 -5.41 9.07 22.18
N ASN A 16 -5.83 7.88 21.74
CA ASN A 16 -5.29 7.25 20.55
C ASN A 16 -5.75 8.01 19.29
N LEU A 17 -4.81 8.35 18.40
CA LEU A 17 -5.12 9.12 17.19
C LEU A 17 -6.17 8.45 16.30
N SER A 18 -6.15 7.12 16.16
CA SER A 18 -7.11 6.39 15.34
C SER A 18 -8.53 6.47 15.91
N ASN A 19 -8.67 6.37 17.23
CA ASN A 19 -9.96 6.50 17.89
C ASN A 19 -10.50 7.93 17.79
N TYR A 20 -9.63 8.92 18.03
CA TYR A 20 -10.00 10.33 17.84
C TYR A 20 -10.46 10.60 16.42
N PHE A 21 -9.72 10.11 15.42
CA PHE A 21 -10.08 10.29 14.01
C PHE A 21 -11.47 9.71 13.68
N LEU A 22 -11.77 8.49 14.15
CA LEU A 22 -13.09 7.88 13.92
C LEU A 22 -14.23 8.66 14.56
N TRP A 23 -14.02 9.18 15.78
CA TRP A 23 -14.99 10.02 16.47
C TRP A 23 -15.17 11.37 15.74
N ALA A 24 -14.07 12.07 15.48
CA ALA A 24 -14.09 13.39 14.85
C ALA A 24 -14.73 13.34 13.46
N MET A 25 -14.46 12.31 12.67
CA MET A 25 -15.07 12.10 11.33
C MET A 25 -16.60 11.91 11.36
N GLY A 26 -17.19 11.62 12.53
CA GLY A 26 -18.63 11.53 12.73
C GLY A 26 -19.26 12.84 13.20
N ASP A 27 -18.54 13.60 14.02
CA ASP A 27 -19.08 14.74 14.77
C ASP A 27 -18.62 16.11 14.24
N ARG A 28 -17.55 16.16 13.43
CA ARG A 28 -16.93 17.40 12.96
C ARG A 28 -16.72 17.40 11.44
N PRO A 29 -16.71 18.59 10.80
CA PRO A 29 -16.33 18.70 9.40
C PRO A 29 -14.86 18.31 9.19
N LEU A 30 -14.55 17.72 8.05
CA LEU A 30 -13.22 17.18 7.75
C LEU A 30 -12.12 18.26 7.79
N GLU A 31 -12.48 19.48 7.40
CA GLU A 31 -11.64 20.66 7.36
C GLU A 31 -11.12 21.08 8.75
N GLU A 32 -11.83 20.72 9.83
CA GLU A 32 -11.36 20.95 11.20
C GLU A 32 -10.43 19.85 11.72
N ILE A 33 -10.46 18.68 11.07
CA ILE A 33 -9.72 17.48 11.49
C ILE A 33 -8.38 17.39 10.76
N VAL A 34 -8.37 17.76 9.48
CA VAL A 34 -7.21 17.65 8.60
C VAL A 34 -6.22 18.77 8.87
N ASP A 35 -4.93 18.44 8.81
CA ASP A 35 -3.86 19.41 8.98
C ASP A 35 -3.96 20.54 7.95
N LYS A 36 -3.75 21.78 8.41
CA LYS A 36 -3.84 22.99 7.57
C LYS A 36 -2.87 22.95 6.39
N GLN A 37 -1.74 22.26 6.51
CA GLN A 37 -0.80 22.06 5.41
C GLN A 37 -1.43 21.23 4.29
N VAL A 38 -2.11 20.12 4.65
CA VAL A 38 -2.79 19.26 3.67
C VAL A 38 -3.91 20.03 2.96
N LEU A 39 -4.68 20.85 3.69
CA LEU A 39 -5.74 21.68 3.09
C LEU A 39 -5.22 22.76 2.12
N ARG A 40 -3.93 23.10 2.19
CA ARG A 40 -3.28 24.04 1.26
C ARG A 40 -2.69 23.35 0.04
N GLU A 41 -2.18 22.13 0.22
CA GLU A 41 -1.47 21.38 -0.81
C GLU A 41 -2.40 20.53 -1.68
N GLU A 42 -3.55 20.13 -1.14
CA GLU A 42 -4.43 19.13 -1.74
C GLU A 42 -5.85 19.64 -1.95
N ASP A 43 -6.47 19.14 -3.03
CA ASP A 43 -7.88 19.38 -3.29
C ASP A 43 -8.75 18.67 -2.25
N MET A 44 -9.79 19.37 -1.80
CA MET A 44 -10.64 18.92 -0.71
C MET A 44 -11.38 17.61 -1.06
N GLU A 45 -11.70 17.37 -2.33
CA GLU A 45 -12.30 16.11 -2.78
C GLU A 45 -11.30 14.95 -2.68
N ALA A 46 -10.03 15.17 -3.03
CA ALA A 46 -8.97 14.17 -2.85
C ALA A 46 -8.75 13.86 -1.36
N THR A 47 -8.70 14.89 -0.52
CA THR A 47 -8.60 14.74 0.95
C THR A 47 -9.76 13.93 1.51
N LYS A 48 -11.00 14.22 1.09
CA LYS A 48 -12.19 13.45 1.49
C LYS A 48 -12.05 11.98 1.14
N GLN A 49 -11.63 11.65 -0.07
CA GLN A 49 -11.52 10.25 -0.48
C GLN A 49 -10.45 9.49 0.33
N VAL A 50 -9.32 10.12 0.65
CA VAL A 50 -8.31 9.52 1.54
C VAL A 50 -8.85 9.36 2.96
N ALA A 51 -9.57 10.35 3.48
CA ALA A 51 -10.15 10.29 4.83
C ALA A 51 -11.21 9.19 4.96
N PHE A 52 -12.07 9.00 3.95
CA PHE A 52 -13.02 7.90 3.92
C PHE A 52 -12.33 6.54 3.85
N LEU A 53 -11.29 6.41 3.02
CA LEU A 53 -10.50 5.18 2.94
C LEU A 53 -9.84 4.86 4.30
N ALA A 54 -9.27 5.87 4.97
CA ALA A 54 -8.72 5.71 6.31
C ALA A 54 -9.77 5.26 7.33
N ARG A 55 -10.99 5.81 7.28
CA ARG A 55 -12.11 5.40 8.12
C ARG A 55 -12.51 3.94 7.88
N GLU A 56 -12.54 3.49 6.64
CA GLU A 56 -12.81 2.08 6.30
C GLU A 56 -11.69 1.15 6.82
N CYS A 57 -10.42 1.53 6.67
CA CYS A 57 -9.28 0.79 7.20
C CYS A 57 -9.32 0.65 8.73
N LEU A 58 -9.77 1.70 9.42
CA LEU A 58 -9.86 1.75 10.88
C LEU A 58 -11.12 1.09 11.44
N ASN A 59 -11.95 0.44 10.62
CA ASN A 59 -13.18 -0.18 11.10
C ASN A 59 -12.92 -1.18 12.23
N LEU A 60 -13.71 -1.11 13.31
CA LEU A 60 -13.57 -2.03 14.45
C LEU A 60 -13.87 -3.47 14.05
N ARG A 61 -14.74 -3.68 13.04
CA ARG A 61 -15.05 -5.00 12.49
C ARG A 61 -14.08 -5.32 11.36
N GLY A 62 -13.21 -6.31 11.57
CA GLY A 62 -12.23 -6.76 10.58
C GLY A 62 -12.84 -7.11 9.22
N GLN A 63 -14.04 -7.71 9.19
CA GLN A 63 -14.70 -8.08 7.93
C GLN A 63 -15.20 -6.88 7.11
N LYS A 64 -15.30 -5.70 7.72
CA LYS A 64 -15.67 -4.44 7.04
C LYS A 64 -14.45 -3.66 6.56
N ARG A 65 -13.24 -4.10 6.88
CA ARG A 65 -12.02 -3.45 6.41
C ARG A 65 -11.78 -3.84 4.95
N PRO A 66 -11.36 -2.89 4.10
CA PRO A 66 -10.94 -3.21 2.73
C PRO A 66 -9.72 -4.11 2.76
N SER A 67 -9.55 -4.92 1.72
CA SER A 67 -8.28 -5.67 1.56
C SER A 67 -7.16 -4.69 1.24
N MET A 68 -5.90 -5.03 1.58
CA MET A 68 -4.76 -4.17 1.22
C MET A 68 -4.65 -3.94 -0.30
N LYS A 69 -5.11 -4.89 -1.11
CA LYS A 69 -5.20 -4.73 -2.57
C LYS A 69 -6.21 -3.66 -2.97
N ASP A 70 -7.36 -3.61 -2.30
CA ASP A 70 -8.36 -2.55 -2.54
C ASP A 70 -7.84 -1.19 -2.10
N VAL A 71 -7.15 -1.14 -0.95
CA VAL A 71 -6.51 0.08 -0.45
C VAL A 71 -5.46 0.60 -1.44
N GLU A 72 -4.58 -0.28 -1.93
CA GLU A 72 -3.57 0.05 -2.94
C GLU A 72 -4.22 0.60 -4.21
N MET A 73 -5.21 -0.10 -4.76
CA MET A 73 -5.91 0.30 -5.99
C MET A 73 -6.56 1.68 -5.85
N ARG A 74 -7.27 1.93 -4.73
CA ARG A 74 -7.92 3.22 -4.48
C ARG A 74 -6.90 4.35 -4.33
N LEU A 75 -5.79 4.11 -3.65
CA LEU A 75 -4.71 5.10 -3.51
C LEU A 75 -4.01 5.37 -4.85
N GLN A 76 -3.79 4.36 -5.67
CA GLN A 76 -3.22 4.52 -7.01
C GLN A 76 -4.13 5.40 -7.88
N PHE A 77 -5.43 5.14 -7.90
CA PHE A 77 -6.41 5.94 -8.63
C PHE A 77 -6.41 7.41 -8.17
N LEU A 78 -6.34 7.66 -6.86
CA LEU A 78 -6.23 9.01 -6.30
C LEU A 78 -4.96 9.73 -6.72
N ARG A 79 -3.86 9.00 -6.89
CA ARG A 79 -2.59 9.55 -7.37
C ARG A 79 -2.64 9.87 -8.87
N GLU A 80 -3.23 8.99 -9.67
CA GLU A 80 -3.33 9.13 -11.13
C GLU A 80 -4.26 10.26 -11.55
N ARG A 81 -5.33 10.53 -10.80
CA ARG A 81 -6.18 11.71 -11.01
C ARG A 81 -5.43 13.04 -10.99
N LYS A 82 -4.27 13.10 -10.32
CA LYS A 82 -3.41 14.29 -10.28
C LYS A 82 -2.46 14.39 -11.47
N VAL A 83 -2.20 13.28 -12.14
CA VAL A 83 -1.31 13.23 -13.30
C VAL A 83 -2.19 13.39 -14.53
N ALA A 84 -2.18 14.58 -15.14
CA ALA A 84 -2.74 14.77 -16.48
C ALA A 84 -2.25 13.64 -17.40
N PRO A 85 -3.07 13.15 -18.37
CA PRO A 85 -2.68 12.02 -19.19
C PRO A 85 -1.31 12.31 -19.82
N ARG A 86 -0.31 11.50 -19.47
CA ARG A 86 0.91 11.45 -20.25
C ARG A 86 0.49 11.01 -21.63
N LYS A 87 0.48 11.92 -22.60
CA LYS A 87 0.43 11.53 -24.01
C LYS A 87 1.71 10.75 -24.26
N ASP A 88 1.65 9.43 -24.14
CA ASP A 88 2.54 8.44 -24.74
C ASP A 88 2.00 7.04 -24.43
N GLU A 89 0.80 6.77 -24.92
CA GLU A 89 0.32 5.40 -25.15
C GLU A 89 0.59 5.09 -26.63
N VAL A 90 1.81 4.66 -26.96
CA VAL A 90 2.05 3.96 -28.21
C VAL A 90 1.70 2.49 -27.96
N VAL A 91 0.42 2.16 -28.13
CA VAL A 91 -0.01 0.78 -28.38
C VAL A 91 0.84 0.24 -29.52
N ARG A 92 1.66 -0.78 -29.24
CA ARG A 92 2.15 -1.70 -30.28
C ARG A 92 1.59 -3.07 -29.98
N SER A 93 0.44 -3.36 -30.57
CA SER A 93 -0.06 -4.73 -30.70
C SER A 93 0.68 -5.44 -31.84
N HIS A 94 1.15 -6.64 -31.52
CA HIS A 94 1.41 -7.84 -32.34
C HIS A 94 1.79 -7.71 -33.83
N ARG A 95 2.95 -8.29 -34.18
CA ARG A 95 3.11 -9.12 -35.37
C ARG A 95 3.91 -10.37 -35.01
N ASP A 96 3.32 -11.53 -35.26
CA ASP A 96 3.97 -12.83 -35.21
C ASP A 96 4.90 -13.06 -36.42
N VAL A 97 5.76 -14.06 -36.24
CA VAL A 97 6.44 -14.93 -37.22
C VAL A 97 7.74 -14.43 -37.88
N GLY A 98 8.82 -15.19 -37.65
CA GLY A 98 9.88 -15.37 -38.65
C GLY A 98 11.23 -15.73 -38.04
N GLY A 99 11.69 -16.97 -38.25
CA GLY A 99 12.90 -17.53 -37.65
C GLY A 99 14.22 -16.87 -38.07
N GLY A 100 15.24 -17.10 -37.22
CA GLY A 100 16.61 -16.70 -37.46
C GLY A 100 17.58 -17.54 -36.62
N ASP A 101 18.46 -18.23 -37.34
CA ASP A 101 19.56 -19.12 -36.94
C ASP A 101 20.52 -18.48 -35.91
N TRP A 102 20.68 -19.08 -34.73
CA TRP A 102 21.71 -18.69 -33.75
C TRP A 102 22.81 -19.76 -33.69
N ARG A 103 23.64 -19.79 -34.73
CA ARG A 103 24.98 -20.39 -34.63
C ARG A 103 25.89 -19.49 -33.79
N GLY A 104 26.27 -19.97 -32.61
CA GLY A 104 27.57 -19.67 -31.98
C GLY A 104 27.49 -18.93 -30.64
N GLY A 105 27.77 -19.66 -29.55
CA GLY A 105 28.14 -19.08 -28.26
C GLY A 105 27.59 -19.85 -27.06
N VAL A 106 28.32 -20.87 -26.59
CA VAL A 106 28.00 -21.58 -25.34
C VAL A 106 28.48 -20.72 -24.17
N VAL A 107 27.56 -20.28 -23.31
CA VAL A 107 27.85 -19.80 -21.96
C VAL A 107 27.03 -20.65 -20.99
N PRO A 108 27.62 -21.46 -20.10
CA PRO A 108 26.86 -22.14 -19.08
C PRO A 108 26.61 -21.14 -17.96
N VAL A 109 25.40 -20.58 -17.89
CA VAL A 109 24.95 -19.90 -16.68
C VAL A 109 24.29 -20.95 -15.79
N ALA A 110 24.99 -21.33 -14.73
CA ALA A 110 24.45 -22.15 -13.67
C ALA A 110 23.18 -21.45 -13.13
N GLY A 111 22.08 -22.20 -13.11
CA GLY A 111 20.81 -21.72 -12.57
C GLY A 111 20.95 -21.31 -11.10
N HIS A 112 19.94 -20.59 -10.63
CA HIS A 112 19.28 -20.81 -9.35
C HIS A 112 18.04 -19.90 -9.35
N ASP A 113 16.95 -20.48 -9.83
CA ASP A 113 15.61 -19.92 -9.74
C ASP A 113 15.24 -19.97 -8.25
N GLY A 114 15.34 -18.82 -7.59
CA GLY A 114 15.10 -18.68 -6.15
C GLY A 114 13.63 -18.84 -5.78
N THR A 115 13.02 -19.99 -6.05
CA THR A 115 11.80 -20.40 -5.38
C THR A 115 12.19 -20.89 -3.99
N ARG A 116 12.11 -20.02 -2.99
CA ARG A 116 12.20 -20.43 -1.58
C ARG A 116 11.02 -21.36 -1.28
N GLN A 117 11.21 -22.66 -1.46
CA GLN A 117 10.30 -23.67 -0.91
C GLN A 117 10.66 -23.84 0.57
N TYR A 118 9.86 -23.25 1.44
CA TYR A 118 9.94 -23.51 2.88
C TYR A 118 9.33 -24.88 3.16
N SER A 119 10.16 -25.84 3.60
CA SER A 119 9.70 -27.16 4.07
C SER A 119 10.00 -27.29 5.57
N PRO A 120 8.98 -27.27 6.45
CA PRO A 120 9.16 -27.35 7.91
C PRO A 120 9.94 -28.58 8.39
N GLU A 121 9.88 -29.68 7.63
CA GLU A 121 10.62 -30.91 7.91
C GLU A 121 12.15 -30.73 7.85
N GLN A 122 12.65 -29.81 7.01
CA GLN A 122 14.08 -29.52 6.90
C GLN A 122 14.61 -28.77 8.13
N GLU A 123 13.83 -27.83 8.68
CA GLU A 123 14.22 -27.14 9.93
C GLU A 123 14.23 -28.08 11.14
N TYR A 124 13.27 -29.02 11.20
CA TYR A 124 13.23 -30.04 12.24
C TYR A 124 14.45 -30.97 12.19
N ALA A 125 14.84 -31.42 10.99
CA ALA A 125 16.02 -32.26 10.82
C ALA A 125 17.34 -31.55 11.18
N SER A 126 17.43 -30.23 10.93
CA SER A 126 18.59 -29.42 11.32
C SER A 126 18.69 -29.18 12.82
N SER A 127 17.55 -29.11 13.52
CA SER A 127 17.50 -28.89 14.97
C SER A 127 17.98 -30.10 15.78
N LEU A 128 17.87 -31.32 15.22
CA LEU A 128 18.36 -32.56 15.83
C LEU A 128 19.89 -32.75 15.71
N ARG A 129 20.58 -31.84 15.01
CA ARG A 129 22.02 -31.90 14.77
C ARG A 129 22.77 -30.74 15.41
N ILE A 130 22.36 -30.36 16.61
CA ILE A 130 23.13 -29.47 17.50
C ILE A 130 23.50 -30.31 18.74
N PRO A 131 24.80 -30.47 19.08
CA PRO A 131 25.24 -31.23 20.26
C PRO A 131 24.77 -30.63 21.59
#